data_AF-A0A2I0QND8-F1
#
_entry.id   AF-A0A2I0QND8-F1
#
_cell.length_a   1.000
_cell.length_b   1.000
_cell.length_c   1.000
_cell.angle_alpha   90.00
_cell.angle_beta   90.00
_cell.angle_gamma   90.00
#
_symmetry.space_group_name_H-M   'P 1'
#
loop_
_entity.id
_entity.type
_entity.pdbx_description
1 polymer ?
#
loop_
_entity_poly.entity_id
_entity_poly.type
_entity_poly.pdbx_seq_one_letter_code
_entity_poly.pdbx_strand_id
1 'polypeptide(L)'
;MTFKRKAYKEITEDMLMQLTKGIIKEKHIFTEGRFKYLLSDKEVRDIIKVEGVSKGMPVVFKKDNDYKLNNNMVEWISDNTPDAGTYFYVSYCFGEPSLITDINPGSVARTIVEATAREIEFLHSQLNYVYLSGFIETAKGNALDLVVSILGITRKPPSYAAGYVAFGRNLPPSEITRNGEAHVYDGKKFYSIKNSPVKNILSIKGDVNKEQYTFIKETDYLLKDDLIIWLATGKKPDINSIFYVDYVCYEEIKIPKGTMVSTYSRDPKNVRIFETANDEILKISQDGKWESDVPVRAIISGKEGNVYAGTIILMPQPPRGIEYVINKRDILNGTEAESDEELRNRAKHALQVAGKATLISLKSAIEGVKGVRSVRIEDMPDGVPGIVKAIVSGGDEEEIRKVIEETRAAGIKVEYERPKIIDIDISITAVLNKGAEPLSIEKNIELKVKDHISSLNIGEEVVYSKIMNIALSVEGVYDTSDITINGGRENIKIKPEEMVEVRAIKILTKFKD
;
A
#
# COMPACT_ATOMS: atom_id res chain seq x y z
N MET A 1 -2.22 1.27 31.96
CA MET A 1 -1.05 2.04 32.44
C MET A 1 -0.26 2.48 31.22
N THR A 2 -0.03 3.78 31.05
CA THR A 2 0.72 4.33 29.90
C THR A 2 2.20 4.38 30.27
N PHE A 3 3.05 3.70 29.50
CA PHE A 3 4.50 3.81 29.70
C PHE A 3 4.96 5.22 29.30
N LYS A 4 5.67 5.91 30.19
CA LYS A 4 6.29 7.20 29.90
C LYS A 4 7.79 7.01 29.83
N ARG A 5 8.37 7.23 28.66
CA ARG A 5 9.83 7.24 28.49
C ARG A 5 10.42 8.40 29.29
N LYS A 6 11.43 8.12 30.13
CA LYS A 6 12.25 9.14 30.76
C LYS A 6 13.37 9.57 29.84
N ALA A 7 13.65 10.87 29.79
CA ALA A 7 14.76 11.40 29.00
C ALA A 7 16.08 11.28 29.76
N TYR A 8 17.20 11.25 29.05
CA TYR A 8 18.54 11.19 29.63
C TYR A 8 18.77 12.20 30.77
N LYS A 9 18.35 13.46 30.53
CA LYS A 9 18.49 14.55 31.50
C LYS A 9 17.68 14.29 32.78
N GLU A 10 16.43 13.84 32.63
CA GLU A 10 15.54 13.49 33.74
C GLU A 10 16.11 12.33 34.57
N ILE A 11 16.65 11.30 33.90
CA ILE A 11 17.29 10.15 34.57
C ILE A 11 18.54 10.61 35.33
N THR A 12 19.37 11.45 34.71
CA THR A 12 20.60 11.95 35.34
C THR A 12 20.28 12.82 36.55
N GLU A 13 19.29 13.71 36.44
CA GLU A 13 18.84 14.56 37.54
C GLU A 13 18.23 13.72 38.68
N ASP A 14 17.37 12.76 38.37
CA ASP A 14 16.80 11.83 39.35
C ASP A 14 17.89 11.04 40.11
N MET A 15 18.86 10.49 39.38
CA MET A 15 19.96 9.72 39.97
C MET A 15 20.86 10.60 40.84
N LEU A 16 21.15 11.83 40.42
CA LEU A 16 21.96 12.75 41.22
C LEU A 16 21.23 13.24 42.45
N MET A 17 19.93 13.52 42.36
CA MET A 17 19.11 13.86 43.53
C MET A 17 19.10 12.71 44.54
N GLN A 18 18.99 11.46 44.08
CA GLN A 18 19.06 10.28 44.96
C GLN A 18 20.44 10.11 45.60
N LEU A 19 21.52 10.22 44.81
CA LEU A 19 22.89 10.06 45.30
C LEU A 19 23.31 11.15 46.29
N THR A 20 22.80 12.35 46.08
CA THR A 20 23.05 13.49 46.97
C THR A 20 22.07 13.59 48.12
N LYS A 21 21.04 12.73 48.20
CA LYS A 21 19.93 12.85 49.17
C LYS A 21 19.34 14.28 49.24
N GLY A 22 19.37 15.03 48.13
CA GLY A 22 18.90 16.41 48.08
C GLY A 22 19.93 17.47 48.52
N ILE A 23 21.21 17.32 48.13
CA ILE A 23 22.20 18.40 48.27
C ILE A 23 22.18 19.26 47.01
N ILE A 24 21.91 20.55 47.17
CA ILE A 24 21.91 21.56 46.12
C ILE A 24 23.11 22.47 46.32
N LYS A 25 23.81 22.79 45.22
CA LYS A 25 24.89 23.78 45.20
C LYS A 25 24.41 25.03 44.47
N GLU A 26 24.19 26.10 45.20
CA GLU A 26 23.73 27.39 44.68
C GLU A 26 24.89 28.38 44.56
N LYS A 27 24.85 29.22 43.52
CA LYS A 27 25.88 30.22 43.22
C LYS A 27 25.37 31.61 43.57
N HIS A 28 26.14 32.36 44.36
CA HIS A 28 25.84 33.73 44.74
C HIS A 28 27.00 34.67 44.43
N ILE A 29 26.71 35.95 44.22
CA ILE A 29 27.71 37.02 44.11
C ILE A 29 27.81 37.70 45.47
N PHE A 30 29.00 37.78 46.04
CA PHE A 30 29.20 38.51 47.28
C PHE A 30 29.24 40.02 47.01
N THR A 31 28.35 40.76 47.66
CA THR A 31 28.26 42.22 47.59
C THR A 31 28.71 42.83 48.91
N GLU A 32 29.59 43.82 48.86
CA GLU A 32 30.07 44.53 50.05
C GLU A 32 28.89 45.16 50.82
N GLY A 33 28.87 44.98 52.14
CA GLY A 33 27.78 45.41 53.03
C GLY A 33 26.54 44.51 53.03
N ARG A 34 26.50 43.44 52.22
CA ARG A 34 25.42 42.43 52.26
C ARG A 34 25.87 41.16 52.98
N PHE A 35 25.28 40.92 54.14
CA PHE A 35 25.61 39.77 54.99
C PHE A 35 24.63 38.59 54.88
N LYS A 36 23.49 38.77 54.20
CA LYS A 36 22.43 37.75 54.10
C LYS A 36 22.09 37.42 52.65
N TYR A 37 22.08 36.12 52.34
CA TYR A 37 21.78 35.59 51.02
C TYR A 37 20.70 34.51 51.13
N LEU A 38 19.59 34.72 50.44
CA LEU A 38 18.47 33.78 50.41
C LEU A 38 18.82 32.62 49.49
N LEU A 39 18.63 31.41 50.00
CA LEU A 39 18.74 30.16 49.25
C LEU A 39 17.42 29.90 48.54
N SER A 40 17.51 29.35 47.33
CA SER A 40 16.38 29.22 46.40
C SER A 40 15.28 28.28 46.89
N ASP A 41 15.61 27.32 47.77
CA ASP A 41 14.64 26.34 48.31
C ASP A 41 14.01 26.75 49.64
N LYS A 42 12.77 26.30 49.84
CA LYS A 42 11.94 26.69 50.99
C LYS A 42 12.16 25.88 52.27
N GLU A 43 12.94 24.80 52.24
CA GLU A 43 13.16 23.91 53.40
C GLU A 43 14.63 23.49 53.56
N VAL A 44 15.53 24.47 53.72
CA VAL A 44 16.95 24.17 53.94
C VAL A 44 17.13 23.63 55.37
N ARG A 45 17.55 22.37 55.49
CA ARG A 45 17.82 21.74 56.80
C ARG A 45 19.22 22.04 57.30
N ASP A 46 20.21 21.95 56.42
CA ASP A 46 21.59 22.24 56.79
C ASP A 46 22.43 22.79 55.63
N ILE A 47 23.44 23.60 55.95
CA ILE A 47 24.50 24.00 55.02
C ILE A 47 25.68 23.06 55.22
N ILE A 48 26.04 22.35 54.16
CA ILE A 48 27.14 21.37 54.16
C ILE A 48 28.48 22.07 53.93
N LYS A 49 28.52 23.03 53.01
CA LYS A 49 29.77 23.69 52.63
C LYS A 49 29.51 25.07 52.05
N VAL A 50 30.32 26.05 52.42
CA VAL A 50 30.40 27.34 51.72
C VAL A 50 31.83 27.55 51.26
N GLU A 51 32.00 27.84 49.97
CA GLU A 51 33.32 28.04 49.36
C GLU A 51 33.31 29.24 48.43
N GLY A 52 34.41 29.98 48.39
CA GLY A 52 34.55 31.19 47.60
C GLY A 52 36.00 31.65 47.56
N VAL A 53 36.22 32.88 47.12
CA VAL A 53 37.56 33.49 47.12
C VAL A 53 37.60 34.54 48.23
N SER A 54 38.60 34.49 49.09
CA SER A 54 38.86 35.51 50.11
C SER A 54 40.33 35.88 50.08
N LYS A 55 40.64 37.18 50.05
CA LYS A 55 41.99 37.73 49.89
C LYS A 55 42.73 37.16 48.68
N GLY A 56 42.02 36.96 47.58
CA GLY A 56 42.56 36.43 46.32
C GLY A 56 42.86 34.93 46.32
N MET A 57 42.55 34.20 47.39
CA MET A 57 42.75 32.74 47.47
C MET A 57 41.43 32.00 47.67
N PRO A 58 41.26 30.78 47.11
CA PRO A 58 40.09 29.97 47.36
C PRO A 58 40.05 29.51 48.81
N VAL A 59 38.94 29.79 49.51
CA VAL A 59 38.73 29.48 50.92
C VAL A 59 37.41 28.71 51.08
N VAL A 60 37.45 27.69 51.92
CA VAL A 60 36.24 27.04 52.45
C VAL A 60 35.95 27.67 53.80
N PHE A 61 34.79 28.31 53.91
CA PHE A 61 34.38 29.00 55.12
C PHE A 61 33.87 28.00 56.15
N LYS A 62 34.06 28.31 57.43
CA LYS A 62 33.67 27.45 58.55
C LYS A 62 32.29 27.83 59.05
N LYS A 63 31.40 26.83 59.10
CA LYS A 63 30.07 26.98 59.71
C LYS A 63 30.20 27.35 61.19
N ASP A 64 29.32 28.22 61.66
CA ASP A 64 29.23 28.78 63.02
C ASP A 64 30.43 29.64 63.46
N ASN A 65 31.45 29.80 62.61
CA ASN A 65 32.56 30.72 62.80
C ASN A 65 32.56 31.86 61.77
N ASP A 66 32.32 31.52 60.49
CA ASP A 66 32.34 32.48 59.38
C ASP A 66 30.93 32.79 58.88
N TYR A 67 30.05 31.78 58.85
CA TYR A 67 28.66 31.92 58.47
C TYR A 67 27.76 31.00 59.31
N LYS A 68 26.48 31.30 59.38
CA LYS A 68 25.43 30.43 59.95
C LYS A 68 24.23 30.34 59.03
N LEU A 69 23.49 29.23 59.14
CA LEU A 69 22.17 29.10 58.53
C LEU A 69 21.13 29.81 59.40
N ASN A 70 20.37 30.72 58.81
CA ASN A 70 19.27 31.39 59.48
C ASN A 70 18.01 31.27 58.61
N ASN A 71 17.08 30.40 59.03
CA ASN A 71 15.97 29.94 58.20
C ASN A 71 16.48 29.38 56.86
N ASN A 72 16.18 30.02 55.73
CA ASN A 72 16.72 29.65 54.40
C ASN A 72 17.77 30.66 53.89
N MET A 73 18.45 31.36 54.79
CA MET A 73 19.48 32.32 54.40
C MET A 73 20.85 31.92 54.95
N VAL A 74 21.88 32.11 54.14
CA VAL A 74 23.26 32.13 54.62
C VAL A 74 23.54 33.52 55.18
N GLU A 75 23.85 33.57 56.47
CA GLU A 75 24.21 34.79 57.18
C GLU A 75 25.69 34.75 57.53
N TRP A 76 26.48 35.67 56.97
CA TRP A 76 27.87 35.89 57.33
C TRP A 76 27.94 36.53 58.72
N ILE A 77 28.72 35.95 59.62
CA ILE A 77 28.82 36.36 61.04
C ILE A 77 30.21 36.82 61.45
N SER A 78 31.20 36.71 60.57
CA SER A 78 32.56 37.20 60.79
C SER A 78 33.05 38.08 59.63
N ASP A 79 34.19 38.74 59.85
CA ASP A 79 34.90 39.52 58.84
C ASP A 79 35.63 38.62 57.80
N ASN A 80 35.58 37.29 57.97
CA ASN A 80 36.13 36.33 57.04
C ASN A 80 35.09 35.98 55.96
N THR A 81 34.87 36.92 55.04
CA THR A 81 33.90 36.81 53.93
C THR A 81 34.58 36.64 52.58
N PRO A 82 33.82 36.27 51.52
CA PRO A 82 34.33 36.32 50.15
C PRO A 82 34.72 37.74 49.74
N ASP A 83 35.61 37.86 48.75
CA ASP A 83 36.02 39.15 48.20
C ASP A 83 34.85 39.81 47.47
N ALA A 84 34.72 41.13 47.62
CA ALA A 84 33.66 41.90 46.99
C ALA A 84 33.64 41.69 45.46
N GLY A 85 32.46 41.40 44.91
CA GLY A 85 32.28 41.14 43.48
C GLY A 85 32.68 39.75 43.01
N THR A 86 33.16 38.87 43.90
CA THR A 86 33.46 37.47 43.57
C THR A 86 32.27 36.55 43.82
N TYR A 87 32.29 35.39 43.15
CA TYR A 87 31.28 34.35 43.37
C TYR A 87 31.65 33.47 44.56
N PHE A 88 30.64 33.10 45.35
CA PHE A 88 30.73 32.04 46.33
C PHE A 88 29.61 31.03 46.10
N TYR A 89 29.85 29.80 46.53
CA TYR A 89 28.95 28.67 46.35
C TYR A 89 28.51 28.15 47.70
N VAL A 90 27.22 27.91 47.85
CA VAL A 90 26.61 27.34 49.05
C VAL A 90 26.06 25.97 48.68
N SER A 91 26.63 24.93 49.27
CA SER A 91 26.08 23.58 49.22
C SER A 91 25.22 23.34 50.45
N TYR A 92 23.92 23.10 50.27
CA TYR A 92 22.97 22.91 51.34
C TYR A 92 22.04 21.72 51.05
N CYS A 93 21.49 21.11 52.10
CA CYS A 93 20.60 19.96 51.98
C CYS A 93 19.23 20.23 52.61
N PHE A 94 18.21 19.60 52.04
CA PHE A 94 16.88 19.49 52.63
C PHE A 94 16.61 18.10 53.21
N GLY A 95 17.53 17.13 53.00
CA GLY A 95 17.54 15.77 53.57
C GLY A 95 18.78 15.47 54.44
N GLU A 96 19.05 14.20 54.76
CA GLU A 96 20.29 13.78 55.44
C GLU A 96 21.50 13.88 54.50
N PRO A 97 22.66 14.43 54.94
CA PRO A 97 23.82 14.61 54.07
C PRO A 97 24.43 13.27 53.61
N SER A 98 24.67 13.13 52.30
CA SER A 98 25.42 12.02 51.71
C SER A 98 26.93 12.30 51.67
N LEU A 99 27.76 11.25 51.68
CA LEU A 99 29.22 11.37 51.53
C LEU A 99 29.64 11.85 50.12
N ILE A 100 28.78 11.65 49.12
CA ILE A 100 29.02 12.10 47.74
C ILE A 100 28.51 13.54 47.59
N THR A 101 29.42 14.47 47.31
CA THR A 101 29.11 15.92 47.27
C THR A 101 29.53 16.63 45.98
N ASP A 102 30.51 16.11 45.23
CA ASP A 102 30.94 16.70 43.97
C ASP A 102 30.18 16.13 42.77
N ILE A 103 29.13 16.84 42.36
CA ILE A 103 28.25 16.48 41.23
C ILE A 103 28.42 17.39 40.01
N ASN A 104 29.50 18.18 39.97
CA ASN A 104 29.74 19.09 38.85
C ASN A 104 30.10 18.32 37.56
N PRO A 105 29.82 18.88 36.38
CA PRO A 105 30.32 18.32 35.11
C PRO A 105 31.84 18.09 35.17
N GLY A 106 32.28 16.88 34.85
CA GLY A 106 33.68 16.46 34.94
C GLY A 106 34.08 15.76 36.24
N SER A 107 33.21 15.68 37.25
CA SER A 107 33.49 14.88 38.44
C SER A 107 33.37 13.37 38.16
N VAL A 108 34.08 12.53 38.92
CA VAL A 108 34.01 11.06 38.78
C VAL A 108 32.59 10.57 39.04
N ALA A 109 31.93 11.08 40.08
CA ALA A 109 30.56 10.72 40.41
C ALA A 109 29.58 11.11 39.29
N ARG A 110 29.69 12.33 38.75
CA ARG A 110 28.85 12.80 37.65
C ARG A 110 29.09 11.96 36.38
N THR A 111 30.34 11.64 36.06
CA THR A 111 30.70 10.83 34.88
C THR A 111 30.11 9.42 34.96
N ILE A 112 30.17 8.76 36.13
CA ILE A 112 29.57 7.44 36.32
C ILE A 112 28.04 7.50 36.19
N VAL A 113 27.41 8.52 36.77
CA VAL A 113 25.96 8.71 36.66
C VAL A 113 25.54 8.98 35.23
N GLU A 114 26.27 9.83 34.51
CA GLU A 114 26.01 10.14 33.10
C GLU A 114 26.17 8.90 32.21
N ALA A 115 27.20 8.08 32.42
CA ALA A 115 27.36 6.81 31.72
C ALA A 115 26.20 5.85 32.02
N THR A 116 25.83 5.72 33.30
CA THR A 116 24.73 4.84 33.71
C THR A 116 23.37 5.33 33.20
N ALA A 117 23.12 6.64 33.25
CA ALA A 117 21.91 7.26 32.74
C ALA A 117 21.76 7.09 31.23
N ARG A 118 22.88 7.04 30.49
CA ARG A 118 22.87 6.76 29.05
C ARG A 118 22.39 5.34 28.75
N GLU A 119 22.87 4.35 29.50
CA GLU A 119 22.41 2.96 29.39
C GLU A 119 20.95 2.80 29.81
N ILE A 120 20.53 3.46 30.90
CA ILE A 120 19.13 3.46 31.33
C ILE A 120 18.23 4.11 30.28
N GLU A 121 18.65 5.21 29.65
CA GLU A 121 17.90 5.87 28.58
C GLU A 121 17.76 4.98 27.34
N PHE A 122 18.80 4.21 27.01
CA PHE A 122 18.74 3.20 25.96
C PHE A 122 17.72 2.10 26.31
N LEU A 123 17.73 1.56 27.54
CA LEU A 123 16.75 0.58 27.99
C LEU A 123 15.31 1.12 27.96
N HIS A 124 15.10 2.37 28.42
CA HIS A 124 13.80 3.02 28.32
C HIS A 124 13.35 3.20 26.86
N SER A 125 14.28 3.43 25.94
CA SER A 125 13.99 3.52 24.51
C SER A 125 13.57 2.16 23.94
N GLN A 126 14.24 1.07 24.34
CA GLN A 126 13.85 -0.29 23.98
C GLN A 126 12.48 -0.68 24.55
N LEU A 127 12.22 -0.38 25.83
CA LEU A 127 10.92 -0.62 26.47
C LEU A 127 9.80 0.18 25.78
N ASN A 128 10.06 1.43 25.41
CA ASN A 128 9.11 2.23 24.66
C ASN A 128 8.81 1.62 23.29
N TYR A 129 9.83 1.11 22.59
CA TYR A 129 9.65 0.42 21.32
C TYR A 129 8.78 -0.84 21.46
N VAL A 130 9.03 -1.66 22.48
CA VAL A 130 8.21 -2.84 22.80
C VAL A 130 6.77 -2.44 23.12
N TYR A 131 6.57 -1.41 23.94
CA TYR A 131 5.25 -0.89 24.27
C TYR A 131 4.48 -0.44 23.02
N LEU A 132 5.11 0.36 22.16
CA LEU A 132 4.50 0.85 20.91
C LEU A 132 4.27 -0.29 19.90
N SER A 133 5.02 -1.38 19.98
CA SER A 133 4.82 -2.56 19.12
C SER A 133 3.52 -3.31 19.42
N GLY A 134 2.87 -3.05 20.56
CA GLY A 134 1.59 -3.66 20.93
C GLY A 134 0.35 -3.00 20.32
N PHE A 135 0.49 -1.84 19.67
CA PHE A 135 -0.66 -1.11 19.12
C PHE A 135 -0.65 -1.11 17.60
N ILE A 136 -1.82 -1.35 17.00
CA ILE A 136 -2.00 -1.39 15.54
C ILE A 136 -1.52 -0.10 14.84
N GLU A 137 -1.66 1.06 15.49
CA GLU A 137 -1.23 2.36 14.95
C GLU A 137 0.29 2.48 14.83
N THR A 138 1.03 1.94 15.80
CA THR A 138 2.46 2.21 15.97
C THR A 138 3.35 1.01 15.68
N ALA A 139 2.80 -0.21 15.69
CA ALA A 139 3.52 -1.43 15.36
C ALA A 139 3.99 -1.42 13.90
N LYS A 140 5.17 -2.02 13.65
CA LYS A 140 5.82 -2.12 12.33
C LYS A 140 6.39 -3.51 12.09
N GLY A 141 6.51 -3.91 10.83
CA GLY A 141 7.04 -5.20 10.40
C GLY A 141 6.37 -6.38 11.10
N ASN A 142 7.18 -7.33 11.60
CA ASN A 142 6.69 -8.55 12.26
C ASN A 142 5.77 -8.28 13.45
N ALA A 143 5.98 -7.19 14.19
CA ALA A 143 5.11 -6.84 15.32
C ALA A 143 3.70 -6.47 14.85
N LEU A 144 3.58 -5.74 13.72
CA LEU A 144 2.28 -5.43 13.14
C LEU A 144 1.58 -6.71 12.65
N ASP A 145 2.32 -7.63 12.04
CA ASP A 145 1.77 -8.91 11.59
C ASP A 145 1.18 -9.71 12.75
N LEU A 146 1.88 -9.76 13.90
CA LEU A 146 1.38 -10.41 15.11
C LEU A 146 0.14 -9.72 15.68
N VAL A 147 0.14 -8.39 15.79
CA VAL A 147 -1.02 -7.64 16.29
C VAL A 147 -2.25 -7.86 15.41
N VAL A 148 -2.07 -7.79 14.09
CA VAL A 148 -3.16 -7.96 13.11
C VAL A 148 -3.63 -9.42 13.02
N SER A 149 -2.76 -10.39 13.33
CA SER A 149 -3.14 -11.81 13.41
C SER A 149 -4.19 -12.12 14.47
N ILE A 150 -4.27 -11.30 15.54
CA ILE A 150 -5.33 -11.41 16.57
C ILE A 150 -6.71 -11.20 15.93
N LEU A 151 -6.80 -10.40 14.87
CA LEU A 151 -8.01 -10.15 14.10
C LEU A 151 -8.25 -11.22 13.01
N GLY A 152 -7.44 -12.28 12.94
CA GLY A 152 -7.51 -13.30 11.89
C GLY A 152 -7.00 -12.82 10.53
N ILE A 153 -6.26 -11.72 10.49
CA ILE A 153 -5.77 -11.11 9.25
C ILE A 153 -4.28 -11.42 9.07
N THR A 154 -3.91 -11.85 7.87
CA THR A 154 -2.52 -12.09 7.47
C THR A 154 -2.10 -11.14 6.35
N ARG A 155 -0.82 -10.80 6.29
CA ARG A 155 -0.24 -9.96 5.24
C ARG A 155 -0.31 -10.67 3.89
N LYS A 156 -0.71 -9.93 2.85
CA LYS A 156 -0.69 -10.49 1.49
C LYS A 156 0.77 -10.65 1.02
N PRO A 157 1.19 -11.88 0.62
CA PRO A 157 2.53 -12.10 0.12
C PRO A 157 2.71 -11.42 -1.24
N PRO A 158 3.95 -11.15 -1.66
CA PRO A 158 4.21 -10.70 -3.02
C PRO A 158 3.78 -11.78 -4.02
N SER A 159 3.25 -11.37 -5.17
CA SER A 159 2.90 -12.28 -6.26
C SER A 159 4.02 -12.31 -7.30
N TYR A 160 4.18 -13.44 -7.96
CA TYR A 160 5.06 -13.55 -9.12
C TYR A 160 4.33 -13.08 -10.37
N ALA A 161 5.02 -12.30 -11.21
CA ALA A 161 4.53 -12.01 -12.55
C ALA A 161 4.41 -13.33 -13.33
N ALA A 162 3.23 -13.59 -13.89
CA ALA A 162 2.93 -14.85 -14.56
C ALA A 162 2.07 -14.59 -15.79
N GLY A 163 2.40 -15.25 -16.90
CA GLY A 163 1.74 -15.02 -18.18
C GLY A 163 2.10 -16.13 -19.17
N TYR A 164 2.01 -15.82 -20.47
CA TYR A 164 2.32 -16.77 -21.53
C TYR A 164 3.42 -16.22 -22.43
N VAL A 165 4.33 -17.11 -22.84
CA VAL A 165 5.32 -16.83 -23.88
C VAL A 165 5.12 -17.80 -25.03
N ALA A 166 5.24 -17.30 -26.24
CA ALA A 166 5.21 -18.09 -27.45
C ALA A 166 6.61 -18.61 -27.71
N PHE A 167 6.79 -19.93 -27.71
CA PHE A 167 7.99 -20.57 -28.23
C PHE A 167 7.73 -20.99 -29.66
N GLY A 168 8.69 -20.77 -30.55
CA GLY A 168 8.50 -21.11 -31.94
C GLY A 168 9.77 -21.39 -32.71
N ARG A 169 9.55 -21.83 -33.95
CA ARG A 169 10.58 -22.03 -34.97
C ARG A 169 10.05 -21.60 -36.33
N ASN A 170 10.94 -21.13 -37.19
CA ASN A 170 10.59 -20.66 -38.54
C ASN A 170 10.56 -21.81 -39.55
N LEU A 171 11.41 -22.82 -39.37
CA LEU A 171 11.45 -24.00 -40.24
C LEU A 171 10.57 -25.12 -39.66
N PRO A 172 9.93 -25.98 -40.46
CA PRO A 172 9.26 -27.17 -39.92
C PRO A 172 10.22 -28.13 -39.21
N PRO A 173 9.77 -28.91 -38.20
CA PRO A 173 10.52 -30.01 -37.62
C PRO A 173 10.95 -31.06 -38.64
N SER A 174 11.88 -31.92 -38.23
CA SER A 174 12.32 -33.06 -39.03
C SER A 174 11.14 -33.98 -39.36
N GLU A 175 11.12 -34.53 -40.57
CA GLU A 175 10.10 -35.48 -41.00
C GLU A 175 10.50 -36.90 -40.59
N ILE A 176 9.55 -37.63 -40.00
CA ILE A 176 9.69 -39.02 -39.59
C ILE A 176 8.68 -39.84 -40.39
N THR A 177 9.16 -40.89 -41.06
CA THR A 177 8.27 -41.85 -41.73
C THR A 177 7.89 -42.96 -40.77
N ARG A 178 6.58 -43.23 -40.65
CA ARG A 178 6.01 -44.35 -39.89
C ARG A 178 5.32 -45.29 -40.87
N ASN A 179 5.64 -46.57 -40.76
CA ASN A 179 5.09 -47.61 -41.62
C ASN A 179 4.27 -48.60 -40.78
N GLY A 180 3.11 -48.99 -41.31
CA GLY A 180 2.29 -50.08 -40.79
C GLY A 180 1.55 -49.76 -39.50
N GLU A 181 1.12 -48.52 -39.25
CA GLU A 181 0.25 -48.26 -38.10
C GLU A 181 -1.10 -48.97 -38.29
N ALA A 182 -1.38 -49.92 -37.41
CA ALA A 182 -2.58 -50.75 -37.47
C ALA A 182 -3.75 -50.09 -36.75
N HIS A 183 -4.90 -50.00 -37.44
CA HIS A 183 -6.18 -49.59 -36.90
C HIS A 183 -7.24 -50.66 -37.19
N VAL A 184 -8.11 -50.94 -36.21
CA VAL A 184 -9.26 -51.82 -36.40
C VAL A 184 -10.42 -51.00 -36.92
N TYR A 185 -10.99 -51.40 -38.06
CA TYR A 185 -12.16 -50.75 -38.63
C TYR A 185 -13.45 -51.26 -37.98
N ASP A 186 -13.98 -50.48 -37.04
CA ASP A 186 -15.24 -50.71 -36.33
C ASP A 186 -16.44 -49.97 -36.95
N GLY A 187 -16.29 -49.43 -38.16
CA GLY A 187 -17.35 -48.70 -38.87
C GLY A 187 -17.45 -47.21 -38.50
N LYS A 188 -16.54 -46.69 -37.66
CA LYS A 188 -16.46 -45.26 -37.39
C LYS A 188 -16.06 -44.48 -38.65
N LYS A 189 -16.55 -43.24 -38.72
CA LYS A 189 -16.24 -42.32 -39.82
C LYS A 189 -14.82 -41.75 -39.74
N PHE A 190 -14.21 -41.74 -38.56
CA PHE A 190 -12.91 -41.11 -38.33
C PHE A 190 -12.01 -41.97 -37.45
N TYR A 191 -10.71 -41.97 -37.75
CA TYR A 191 -9.65 -42.64 -36.99
C TYR A 191 -8.48 -41.69 -36.78
N SER A 192 -7.97 -41.61 -35.55
CA SER A 192 -6.83 -40.77 -35.18
C SER A 192 -5.51 -41.51 -35.36
N ILE A 193 -4.56 -40.88 -36.04
CA ILE A 193 -3.18 -41.36 -36.15
C ILE A 193 -2.45 -41.08 -34.82
N LYS A 194 -1.63 -42.03 -34.35
CA LYS A 194 -0.95 -41.91 -33.04
C LYS A 194 0.11 -40.82 -32.99
N ASN A 195 0.88 -40.62 -34.07
CA ASN A 195 1.92 -39.59 -34.11
C ASN A 195 1.42 -38.36 -34.85
N SER A 196 1.28 -37.27 -34.11
CA SER A 196 0.82 -35.96 -34.58
C SER A 196 1.94 -34.92 -34.41
N PRO A 197 2.03 -33.90 -35.28
CA PRO A 197 1.16 -33.67 -36.43
C PRO A 197 1.61 -34.41 -37.71
N VAL A 198 0.64 -34.92 -38.45
CA VAL A 198 0.84 -35.67 -39.70
C VAL A 198 0.99 -34.70 -40.87
N LYS A 199 2.07 -34.84 -41.64
CA LYS A 199 2.31 -34.06 -42.86
C LYS A 199 1.49 -34.61 -44.03
N ASN A 200 1.62 -35.91 -44.27
CA ASN A 200 0.91 -36.60 -45.34
C ASN A 200 0.86 -38.11 -45.09
N ILE A 201 -0.18 -38.74 -45.61
CA ILE A 201 -0.28 -40.21 -45.68
C ILE A 201 0.41 -40.69 -46.96
N LEU A 202 1.23 -41.72 -46.84
CA LEU A 202 1.92 -42.38 -47.95
C LEU A 202 1.04 -43.47 -48.56
N SER A 203 0.48 -44.35 -47.72
CA SER A 203 -0.45 -45.39 -48.17
C SER A 203 -1.38 -45.84 -47.05
N ILE A 204 -2.62 -46.19 -47.41
CA ILE A 204 -3.53 -46.92 -46.51
C ILE A 204 -3.86 -48.23 -47.20
N LYS A 205 -3.63 -49.35 -46.53
CA LYS A 205 -3.90 -50.70 -47.03
C LYS A 205 -4.81 -51.44 -46.07
N GLY A 206 -5.82 -52.12 -46.60
CA GLY A 206 -6.71 -52.96 -45.81
C GLY A 206 -7.56 -53.84 -46.71
N ASP A 207 -8.44 -54.64 -46.14
CA ASP A 207 -9.24 -55.58 -46.91
C ASP A 207 -10.59 -54.96 -47.27
N VAL A 208 -11.01 -55.11 -48.53
CA VAL A 208 -12.35 -54.74 -49.02
C VAL A 208 -12.91 -55.97 -49.73
N ASN A 209 -14.02 -56.51 -49.25
CA ASN A 209 -14.59 -57.77 -49.70
C ASN A 209 -13.59 -58.95 -49.64
N LYS A 210 -12.76 -59.00 -48.59
CA LYS A 210 -11.68 -60.00 -48.38
C LYS A 210 -10.51 -59.93 -49.37
N GLU A 211 -10.42 -58.89 -50.18
CA GLU A 211 -9.27 -58.63 -51.05
C GLU A 211 -8.49 -57.41 -50.57
N GLN A 212 -7.16 -57.50 -50.63
CA GLN A 212 -6.30 -56.39 -50.23
C GLN A 212 -6.47 -55.21 -51.18
N TYR A 213 -6.80 -54.05 -50.62
CA TYR A 213 -7.03 -52.81 -51.35
C TYR A 213 -6.16 -51.69 -50.79
N THR A 214 -5.62 -50.87 -51.68
CA THR A 214 -4.94 -49.61 -51.32
C THR A 214 -5.92 -48.47 -51.54
N PHE A 215 -6.29 -47.79 -50.46
CA PHE A 215 -7.28 -46.72 -50.51
C PHE A 215 -6.69 -45.45 -51.12
N ILE A 216 -7.53 -44.73 -51.87
CA ILE A 216 -7.15 -43.54 -52.63
C ILE A 216 -7.55 -42.28 -51.85
N LYS A 217 -6.59 -41.37 -51.66
CA LYS A 217 -6.83 -40.07 -51.01
C LYS A 217 -7.85 -39.26 -51.82
N GLU A 218 -8.74 -38.54 -51.14
CA GLU A 218 -9.83 -37.71 -51.70
C GLU A 218 -10.95 -38.48 -52.43
N THR A 219 -10.80 -39.79 -52.62
CA THR A 219 -11.85 -40.67 -53.17
C THR A 219 -12.41 -41.59 -52.09
N ASP A 220 -11.54 -42.27 -51.36
CA ASP A 220 -11.90 -43.21 -50.29
C ASP A 220 -11.81 -42.57 -48.90
N TYR A 221 -10.78 -41.75 -48.68
CA TYR A 221 -10.55 -41.09 -47.40
C TYR A 221 -10.03 -39.65 -47.58
N LEU A 222 -10.21 -38.83 -46.55
CA LEU A 222 -9.65 -37.50 -46.43
C LEU A 222 -8.80 -37.43 -45.16
N LEU A 223 -7.60 -36.85 -45.22
CA LEU A 223 -6.85 -36.48 -44.03
C LEU A 223 -7.23 -35.06 -43.64
N LYS A 224 -7.70 -34.88 -42.41
CA LYS A 224 -7.92 -33.55 -41.82
C LYS A 224 -7.30 -33.53 -40.43
N ASP A 225 -6.38 -32.59 -40.22
CA ASP A 225 -5.53 -32.51 -39.03
C ASP A 225 -4.74 -33.83 -38.87
N ASP A 226 -5.14 -34.71 -37.96
CA ASP A 226 -4.55 -36.04 -37.74
C ASP A 226 -5.59 -37.17 -37.84
N LEU A 227 -6.76 -36.86 -38.42
CA LEU A 227 -7.87 -37.77 -38.57
C LEU A 227 -7.99 -38.26 -40.01
N ILE A 228 -8.03 -39.58 -40.15
CA ILE A 228 -8.43 -40.26 -41.38
C ILE A 228 -9.96 -40.29 -41.38
N ILE A 229 -10.57 -39.57 -42.30
CA ILE A 229 -12.03 -39.49 -42.48
C ILE A 229 -12.42 -40.33 -43.68
N TRP A 230 -13.17 -41.40 -43.47
CA TRP A 230 -13.69 -42.23 -44.55
C TRP A 230 -14.86 -41.55 -45.27
N LEU A 231 -14.76 -41.42 -46.59
CA LEU A 231 -15.77 -40.76 -47.41
C LEU A 231 -16.97 -41.69 -47.65
N ALA A 232 -18.17 -41.13 -47.63
CA ALA A 232 -19.40 -41.92 -47.79
C ALA A 232 -19.45 -42.64 -49.14
N THR A 233 -19.01 -41.98 -50.21
CA THR A 233 -18.96 -42.46 -51.59
C THR A 233 -17.79 -43.39 -51.89
N GLY A 234 -16.81 -43.47 -51.00
CA GLY A 234 -15.58 -44.22 -51.16
C GLY A 234 -15.65 -45.67 -50.67
N LYS A 235 -14.71 -46.50 -51.10
CA LYS A 235 -14.49 -47.85 -50.56
C LYS A 235 -13.96 -47.73 -49.12
N LYS A 236 -14.37 -48.67 -48.26
CA LYS A 236 -14.03 -48.69 -46.84
C LYS A 236 -13.54 -50.09 -46.46
N PRO A 237 -12.68 -50.22 -45.44
CA PRO A 237 -12.27 -51.53 -44.97
C PRO A 237 -13.45 -52.39 -44.54
N ASP A 238 -13.30 -53.70 -44.60
CA ASP A 238 -14.28 -54.65 -44.10
C ASP A 238 -14.49 -54.46 -42.58
N ILE A 239 -15.73 -54.63 -42.11
CA ILE A 239 -16.04 -54.47 -40.69
C ILE A 239 -15.25 -55.47 -39.84
N ASN A 240 -14.65 -54.98 -38.76
CA ASN A 240 -13.73 -55.70 -37.87
C ASN A 240 -12.41 -56.17 -38.54
N SER A 241 -12.06 -55.65 -39.72
CA SER A 241 -10.74 -55.87 -40.32
C SER A 241 -9.72 -54.83 -39.84
N ILE A 242 -8.43 -55.11 -40.05
CA ILE A 242 -7.34 -54.18 -39.74
C ILE A 242 -6.93 -53.48 -41.03
N PHE A 243 -6.80 -52.16 -40.97
CA PHE A 243 -6.11 -51.39 -42.00
C PHE A 243 -4.81 -50.82 -41.45
N TYR A 244 -3.81 -50.76 -42.32
CA TYR A 244 -2.46 -50.28 -42.04
C TYR A 244 -2.26 -48.93 -42.72
N VAL A 245 -1.68 -47.99 -41.99
CA VAL A 245 -1.40 -46.64 -42.46
C VAL A 245 0.11 -46.42 -42.44
N ASP A 246 0.66 -46.09 -43.60
CA ASP A 246 2.00 -45.55 -43.77
C ASP A 246 1.87 -44.03 -43.92
N TYR A 247 2.61 -43.25 -43.13
CA TYR A 247 2.50 -41.80 -43.14
C TYR A 247 3.82 -41.12 -42.74
N VAL A 248 3.93 -39.84 -43.09
CA VAL A 248 5.00 -38.95 -42.64
C VAL A 248 4.43 -38.00 -41.61
N CYS A 249 5.03 -37.98 -40.43
CA CYS A 249 4.72 -37.04 -39.36
C CYS A 249 5.94 -36.17 -39.04
N TYR A 250 5.72 -35.09 -38.32
CA TYR A 250 6.79 -34.27 -37.79
C TYR A 250 7.33 -34.83 -36.47
N GLU A 251 8.62 -34.61 -36.22
CA GLU A 251 9.24 -34.90 -34.93
C GLU A 251 8.58 -34.07 -33.82
N GLU A 252 8.20 -34.73 -32.72
CA GLU A 252 7.60 -34.07 -31.56
C GLU A 252 8.67 -33.26 -30.81
N ILE A 253 8.48 -31.95 -30.73
CA ILE A 253 9.39 -31.04 -30.01
C ILE A 253 8.76 -30.70 -28.67
N LYS A 254 9.45 -31.08 -27.60
CA LYS A 254 9.04 -30.82 -26.23
C LYS A 254 9.68 -29.54 -25.70
N ILE A 255 8.88 -28.76 -24.98
CA ILE A 255 9.28 -27.60 -24.21
C ILE A 255 9.12 -28.00 -22.74
N PRO A 256 10.21 -28.42 -22.06
CA PRO A 256 10.11 -28.89 -20.69
C PRO A 256 9.70 -27.77 -19.73
N LYS A 257 9.05 -28.14 -18.63
CA LYS A 257 8.89 -27.33 -17.44
C LYS A 257 10.26 -26.93 -16.89
N GLY A 258 10.36 -25.70 -16.40
CA GLY A 258 11.63 -25.15 -15.89
C GLY A 258 12.56 -24.65 -17.00
N THR A 259 12.11 -24.60 -18.26
CA THR A 259 12.84 -23.92 -19.33
C THR A 259 12.94 -22.43 -18.99
N MET A 260 14.16 -21.90 -18.98
CA MET A 260 14.44 -20.52 -18.61
C MET A 260 14.35 -19.60 -19.82
N VAL A 261 13.65 -18.48 -19.67
CA VAL A 261 13.52 -17.41 -20.66
C VAL A 261 13.78 -16.07 -20.00
N SER A 262 14.31 -15.10 -20.75
CA SER A 262 14.65 -13.80 -20.17
C SER A 262 14.52 -12.64 -21.15
N THR A 263 14.47 -11.45 -20.57
CA THR A 263 14.63 -10.19 -21.30
C THR A 263 16.10 -9.94 -21.64
N TYR A 264 16.34 -9.09 -22.65
CA TYR A 264 17.68 -8.56 -22.91
C TYR A 264 17.87 -7.22 -22.21
N SER A 265 18.96 -7.08 -21.47
CA SER A 265 19.43 -5.81 -20.90
C SER A 265 20.96 -5.80 -20.88
N ARG A 266 21.55 -4.61 -21.04
CA ARG A 266 23.00 -4.41 -20.87
C ARG A 266 23.43 -4.45 -19.41
N ASP A 267 22.55 -4.05 -18.49
CA ASP A 267 22.75 -4.17 -17.05
C ASP A 267 22.12 -5.48 -16.55
N PRO A 268 22.91 -6.40 -15.97
CA PRO A 268 22.41 -7.66 -15.40
C PRO A 268 21.29 -7.48 -14.37
N LYS A 269 21.26 -6.35 -13.63
CA LYS A 269 20.21 -6.09 -12.62
C LYS A 269 18.82 -5.89 -13.23
N ASN A 270 18.76 -5.49 -14.49
CA ASN A 270 17.50 -5.25 -15.20
C ASN A 270 17.06 -6.46 -16.04
N VAL A 271 17.83 -7.55 -16.06
CA VAL A 271 17.43 -8.80 -16.72
C VAL A 271 16.33 -9.45 -15.89
N ARG A 272 15.18 -9.71 -16.51
CA ARG A 272 14.06 -10.41 -15.89
C ARG A 272 14.02 -11.83 -16.41
N ILE A 273 14.00 -12.79 -15.49
CA ILE A 273 14.07 -14.22 -15.78
C ILE A 273 12.76 -14.87 -15.40
N PHE A 274 12.26 -15.72 -16.28
CA PHE A 274 11.06 -16.51 -16.11
C PHE A 274 11.37 -17.98 -16.37
N GLU A 275 10.59 -18.85 -15.74
CA GLU A 275 10.59 -20.30 -15.96
C GLU A 275 9.25 -20.75 -16.51
N THR A 276 9.25 -21.77 -17.39
CA THR A 276 8.03 -22.42 -17.84
C THR A 276 7.39 -23.21 -16.70
N ALA A 277 6.07 -23.06 -16.52
CA ALA A 277 5.34 -23.67 -15.43
C ALA A 277 4.97 -25.14 -15.70
N ASN A 278 4.79 -25.51 -16.97
CA ASN A 278 4.35 -26.82 -17.42
C ASN A 278 5.20 -27.31 -18.61
N ASP A 279 5.20 -28.62 -18.83
CA ASP A 279 5.67 -29.21 -20.09
C ASP A 279 4.65 -28.91 -21.20
N GLU A 280 5.12 -28.51 -22.38
CA GLU A 280 4.27 -28.29 -23.55
C GLU A 280 4.92 -28.88 -24.81
N ILE A 281 4.11 -29.20 -25.82
CA ILE A 281 4.58 -29.67 -27.13
C ILE A 281 4.38 -28.54 -28.14
N LEU A 282 5.36 -28.35 -29.03
CA LEU A 282 5.26 -27.40 -30.12
C LEU A 282 4.18 -27.84 -31.12
N LYS A 283 3.24 -26.95 -31.42
CA LYS A 283 2.11 -27.19 -32.33
C LYS A 283 2.19 -26.27 -33.54
N ILE A 284 1.40 -26.59 -34.55
CA ILE A 284 1.17 -25.70 -35.69
C ILE A 284 0.05 -24.74 -35.29
N SER A 285 0.35 -23.45 -35.27
CA SER A 285 -0.61 -22.37 -35.07
C SER A 285 -1.58 -22.27 -36.25
N GLN A 286 -2.71 -21.58 -36.06
CA GLN A 286 -3.72 -21.38 -37.12
C GLN A 286 -3.14 -20.72 -38.38
N ASP A 287 -2.08 -19.91 -38.23
CA ASP A 287 -1.38 -19.23 -39.32
C ASP A 287 -0.32 -20.13 -40.02
N GLY A 288 -0.28 -21.44 -39.71
CA GLY A 288 0.66 -22.39 -40.29
C GLY A 288 2.10 -22.30 -39.75
N LYS A 289 2.34 -21.50 -38.71
CA LYS A 289 3.63 -21.37 -38.04
C LYS A 289 3.79 -22.37 -36.91
N TRP A 290 5.00 -22.87 -36.69
CA TRP A 290 5.31 -23.74 -35.57
C TRP A 290 5.54 -22.92 -34.30
N GLU A 291 4.49 -22.77 -33.51
CA GLU A 291 4.47 -21.90 -32.34
C GLU A 291 3.48 -22.42 -31.29
N SER A 292 3.87 -22.38 -30.02
CA SER A 292 3.01 -22.78 -28.89
C SER A 292 3.13 -21.78 -27.74
N ASP A 293 2.01 -21.37 -27.17
CA ASP A 293 1.96 -20.47 -26.02
C ASP A 293 2.09 -21.27 -24.72
N VAL A 294 3.18 -21.06 -23.99
CA VAL A 294 3.53 -21.80 -22.78
C VAL A 294 3.41 -20.88 -21.56
N PRO A 295 2.75 -21.32 -20.47
CA PRO A 295 2.67 -20.53 -19.25
C PRO A 295 4.05 -20.39 -18.61
N VAL A 296 4.40 -19.18 -18.22
CA VAL A 296 5.65 -18.84 -17.52
C VAL A 296 5.39 -18.07 -16.23
N ARG A 297 6.34 -18.18 -15.31
CA ARG A 297 6.36 -17.47 -14.03
C ARG A 297 7.72 -16.82 -13.83
N ALA A 298 7.74 -15.58 -13.36
CA ALA A 298 8.98 -14.91 -13.00
C ALA A 298 9.68 -15.64 -11.84
N ILE A 299 11.01 -15.65 -11.84
CA ILE A 299 11.81 -16.21 -10.74
C ILE A 299 11.75 -15.31 -9.50
N ILE A 300 11.68 -14.00 -9.70
CA ILE A 300 11.62 -12.99 -8.65
C ILE A 300 10.16 -12.52 -8.53
N SER A 301 9.64 -12.52 -7.30
CA SER A 301 8.30 -12.00 -6.98
C SER A 301 8.32 -10.47 -6.92
N GLY A 302 7.15 -9.83 -7.07
CA GLY A 302 7.04 -8.37 -7.04
C GLY A 302 6.87 -7.75 -8.42
N LYS A 303 6.78 -6.43 -8.45
CA LYS A 303 6.64 -5.61 -9.67
C LYS A 303 7.89 -5.66 -10.54
N GLU A 304 9.04 -6.04 -9.96
CA GLU A 304 10.27 -6.25 -10.73
C GLU A 304 10.13 -7.33 -11.81
N GLY A 305 9.26 -8.31 -11.61
CA GLY A 305 8.98 -9.34 -12.61
C GLY A 305 8.13 -8.85 -13.79
N ASN A 306 7.62 -7.62 -13.76
CA ASN A 306 6.70 -7.14 -14.79
C ASN A 306 7.42 -6.76 -16.08
N VAL A 307 6.88 -7.19 -17.21
CA VAL A 307 7.44 -6.95 -18.55
C VAL A 307 6.36 -6.63 -19.57
N TYR A 308 6.67 -5.76 -20.52
CA TYR A 308 5.79 -5.46 -21.66
C TYR A 308 5.93 -6.53 -22.75
N ALA A 309 4.92 -6.62 -23.61
CA ALA A 309 4.92 -7.44 -24.82
C ALA A 309 6.21 -7.24 -25.64
N GLY A 310 6.75 -8.34 -26.16
CA GLY A 310 7.95 -8.35 -27.00
C GLY A 310 9.28 -8.20 -26.27
N THR A 311 9.31 -8.21 -24.93
CA THR A 311 10.55 -8.02 -24.15
C THR A 311 11.26 -9.33 -23.84
N ILE A 312 10.53 -10.42 -23.63
CA ILE A 312 11.11 -11.76 -23.38
C ILE A 312 11.52 -12.35 -24.72
N ILE A 313 12.80 -12.29 -25.06
CA ILE A 313 13.34 -12.72 -26.38
C ILE A 313 14.53 -13.68 -26.30
N LEU A 314 15.04 -13.94 -25.09
CA LEU A 314 16.22 -14.77 -24.90
C LEU A 314 15.87 -16.09 -24.24
N MET A 315 16.56 -17.14 -24.67
CA MET A 315 16.61 -18.44 -24.00
C MET A 315 18.08 -18.72 -23.64
N PRO A 316 18.49 -18.57 -22.37
CA PRO A 316 19.86 -18.88 -21.95
C PRO A 316 20.25 -20.34 -22.25
N GLN A 317 19.28 -21.26 -22.17
CA GLN A 317 19.43 -22.66 -22.57
C GLN A 317 18.22 -23.03 -23.45
N PRO A 318 18.32 -22.88 -24.78
CA PRO A 318 17.20 -23.14 -25.68
C PRO A 318 16.86 -24.64 -25.71
N PRO A 319 15.57 -25.03 -25.55
CA PRO A 319 15.14 -26.40 -25.79
C PRO A 319 15.47 -26.84 -27.22
N ARG A 320 15.78 -28.13 -27.39
CA ARG A 320 16.15 -28.68 -28.70
C ARG A 320 15.00 -28.49 -29.70
N GLY A 321 15.31 -27.86 -30.84
CA GLY A 321 14.35 -27.65 -31.93
C GLY A 321 13.51 -26.39 -31.81
N ILE A 322 13.71 -25.56 -30.78
CA ILE A 322 13.10 -24.23 -30.64
C ILE A 322 14.10 -23.15 -31.07
N GLU A 323 13.65 -22.18 -31.84
CA GLU A 323 14.52 -21.13 -32.41
C GLU A 323 14.32 -19.77 -31.74
N TYR A 324 13.09 -19.44 -31.33
CA TYR A 324 12.78 -18.15 -30.70
C TYR A 324 11.76 -18.29 -29.58
N VAL A 325 11.74 -17.27 -28.72
CA VAL A 325 10.71 -17.04 -27.71
C VAL A 325 10.24 -15.60 -27.79
N ILE A 326 8.95 -15.35 -27.59
CA ILE A 326 8.40 -14.00 -27.50
C ILE A 326 7.16 -13.96 -26.59
N ASN A 327 7.05 -12.98 -25.70
CA ASN A 327 5.77 -12.72 -25.03
C ASN A 327 4.88 -11.82 -25.90
N LYS A 328 3.71 -12.32 -26.32
CA LYS A 328 2.78 -11.56 -27.17
C LYS A 328 1.95 -10.53 -26.41
N ARG A 329 1.89 -10.63 -25.08
CA ARG A 329 1.11 -9.77 -24.19
C ARG A 329 1.97 -9.29 -23.03
N ASP A 330 1.54 -8.19 -22.43
CA ASP A 330 2.15 -7.67 -21.20
C ASP A 330 1.92 -8.65 -20.05
N ILE A 331 2.92 -8.76 -19.17
CA ILE A 331 2.86 -9.53 -17.92
C ILE A 331 3.08 -8.52 -16.79
N LEU A 332 2.00 -7.95 -16.25
CA LEU A 332 2.02 -6.86 -15.25
C LEU A 332 1.37 -7.24 -13.91
N ASN A 333 1.09 -8.53 -13.69
CA ASN A 333 0.38 -9.05 -12.52
C ASN A 333 1.28 -9.35 -11.32
N GLY A 334 2.59 -9.10 -11.42
CA GLY A 334 3.50 -9.13 -10.28
C GLY A 334 3.25 -7.96 -9.36
N THR A 335 2.97 -8.24 -8.08
CA THR A 335 2.70 -7.24 -7.04
C THR A 335 3.65 -7.41 -5.88
N GLU A 336 4.07 -6.29 -5.29
CA GLU A 336 4.86 -6.30 -4.06
C GLU A 336 4.08 -6.90 -2.90
N ALA A 337 4.81 -7.25 -1.84
CA ALA A 337 4.21 -7.57 -0.56
C ALA A 337 3.39 -6.37 -0.06
N GLU A 338 2.26 -6.64 0.58
CA GLU A 338 1.46 -5.59 1.20
C GLU A 338 2.31 -4.82 2.24
N SER A 339 2.31 -3.50 2.14
CA SER A 339 3.07 -2.63 3.04
C SER A 339 2.45 -2.55 4.44
N ASP A 340 3.22 -2.06 5.42
CA ASP A 340 2.71 -1.86 6.79
C ASP A 340 1.52 -0.90 6.84
N GLU A 341 1.50 0.11 5.97
CA GLU A 341 0.41 1.08 5.90
C GLU A 341 -0.86 0.46 5.32
N GLU A 342 -0.75 -0.29 4.23
CA GLU A 342 -1.87 -1.01 3.62
C GLU A 342 -2.44 -2.07 4.59
N LEU A 343 -1.57 -2.87 5.23
CA LEU A 343 -1.99 -3.87 6.20
C LEU A 343 -2.73 -3.22 7.39
N ARG A 344 -2.19 -2.12 7.92
CA ARG A 344 -2.80 -1.37 9.03
C ARG A 344 -4.17 -0.83 8.64
N ASN A 345 -4.28 -0.22 7.47
CA ASN A 345 -5.55 0.34 6.99
C ASN A 345 -6.59 -0.77 6.78
N ARG A 346 -6.19 -1.90 6.19
CA ARG A 346 -7.06 -3.06 6.02
C ARG A 346 -7.51 -3.66 7.35
N ALA A 347 -6.62 -3.75 8.32
CA ALA A 347 -6.94 -4.27 9.65
C ALA A 347 -7.87 -3.33 10.44
N LYS A 348 -7.66 -2.01 10.37
CA LYS A 348 -8.60 -1.02 10.93
C LYS A 348 -9.98 -1.10 10.30
N HIS A 349 -10.03 -1.18 8.97
CA HIS A 349 -11.28 -1.32 8.24
C HIS A 349 -12.02 -2.59 8.64
N ALA A 350 -11.30 -3.72 8.76
CA ALA A 350 -11.89 -4.96 9.24
C ALA A 350 -12.45 -4.84 10.67
N LEU A 351 -11.75 -4.14 11.57
CA LEU A 351 -12.26 -3.87 12.93
C LEU A 351 -13.52 -2.98 12.91
N GLN A 352 -13.56 -1.96 12.06
CA GLN A 352 -14.72 -1.07 11.89
C GLN A 352 -15.94 -1.82 11.35
N VAL A 353 -15.73 -2.70 10.36
CA VAL A 353 -16.77 -3.56 9.77
C VAL A 353 -17.23 -4.65 10.74
N ALA A 354 -16.32 -5.22 11.54
CA ALA A 354 -16.68 -6.19 12.57
C ALA A 354 -17.44 -5.55 13.74
N GLY A 355 -17.17 -4.27 14.02
CA GLY A 355 -17.97 -3.47 14.94
C GLY A 355 -19.43 -3.44 14.47
N LYS A 356 -20.36 -3.68 15.39
CA LYS A 356 -21.79 -3.37 15.22
C LYS A 356 -22.18 -2.25 16.16
N ALA A 357 -23.33 -1.63 15.95
CA ALA A 357 -23.91 -0.69 16.90
C ALA A 357 -23.10 0.60 17.17
N THR A 358 -22.23 1.03 16.24
CA THR A 358 -21.60 2.37 16.27
C THR A 358 -21.94 3.17 15.01
N LEU A 359 -21.89 4.50 15.08
CA LEU A 359 -22.14 5.38 13.92
C LEU A 359 -21.18 5.08 12.75
N ILE A 360 -19.92 4.78 13.05
CA ILE A 360 -18.89 4.45 12.05
C ILE A 360 -19.23 3.11 11.39
N SER A 361 -19.57 2.09 12.18
CA SER A 361 -19.96 0.78 11.66
C SER A 361 -21.20 0.84 10.79
N LEU A 362 -22.22 1.60 11.22
CA LEU A 362 -23.43 1.81 10.43
C LEU A 362 -23.12 2.52 9.11
N LYS A 363 -22.24 3.55 9.15
CA LYS A 363 -21.81 4.27 7.94
C LYS A 363 -21.07 3.36 6.97
N SER A 364 -20.03 2.68 7.45
CA SER A 364 -19.21 1.79 6.62
C SER A 364 -19.99 0.59 6.08
N ALA A 365 -20.96 0.07 6.84
CA ALA A 365 -21.82 -1.02 6.38
C ALA A 365 -22.70 -0.55 5.20
N ILE A 366 -23.33 0.63 5.31
CA ILE A 366 -24.14 1.20 4.23
C ILE A 366 -23.26 1.55 3.01
N GLU A 367 -22.08 2.16 3.21
CA GLU A 367 -21.13 2.46 2.12
C GLU A 367 -20.65 1.21 1.38
N GLY A 368 -20.64 0.04 2.04
CA GLY A 368 -20.31 -1.24 1.44
C GLY A 368 -21.37 -1.80 0.48
N VAL A 369 -22.59 -1.25 0.48
CA VAL A 369 -23.67 -1.70 -0.42
C VAL A 369 -23.38 -1.25 -1.85
N LYS A 370 -23.55 -2.16 -2.82
CA LYS A 370 -23.24 -1.90 -4.21
C LYS A 370 -24.09 -0.74 -4.75
N GLY A 371 -23.42 0.27 -5.32
CA GLY A 371 -24.07 1.42 -5.94
C GLY A 371 -24.36 2.58 -4.99
N VAL A 372 -24.06 2.45 -3.69
CA VAL A 372 -24.07 3.58 -2.75
C VAL A 372 -22.94 4.55 -3.11
N ARG A 373 -23.26 5.84 -3.18
CA ARG A 373 -22.33 6.91 -3.57
C ARG A 373 -21.89 7.75 -2.37
N SER A 374 -22.81 8.07 -1.47
CA SER A 374 -22.54 8.92 -0.32
C SER A 374 -23.51 8.58 0.81
N VAL A 375 -22.98 8.55 2.03
CA VAL A 375 -23.74 8.24 3.26
C VAL A 375 -23.45 9.30 4.30
N ARG A 376 -24.51 9.85 4.88
CA ARG A 376 -24.44 10.71 6.04
C ARG A 376 -25.25 10.10 7.17
N ILE A 377 -24.65 10.06 8.36
CA ILE A 377 -25.31 9.59 9.57
C ILE A 377 -25.30 10.71 10.61
N GLU A 378 -26.46 10.93 11.21
CA GLU A 378 -26.68 11.89 12.28
C GLU A 378 -27.21 11.16 13.51
N ASP A 379 -26.54 11.33 14.64
CA ASP A 379 -26.92 10.74 15.92
C ASP A 379 -27.82 11.72 16.68
N MET A 380 -28.93 11.20 17.21
CA MET A 380 -29.93 11.98 17.94
C MET A 380 -30.37 13.23 17.16
N PRO A 381 -30.97 13.06 15.96
CA PRO A 381 -31.54 14.20 15.22
C PRO A 381 -32.51 14.95 16.13
N ASP A 382 -32.46 16.28 16.08
CA ASP A 382 -33.22 17.18 16.97
C ASP A 382 -33.04 16.93 18.48
N GLY A 383 -31.94 16.26 18.86
CA GLY A 383 -31.60 15.92 20.24
C GLY A 383 -32.43 14.77 20.81
N VAL A 384 -33.15 13.99 20.00
CA VAL A 384 -34.00 12.88 20.46
C VAL A 384 -33.15 11.61 20.67
N PRO A 385 -32.99 11.12 21.92
CA PRO A 385 -32.21 9.91 22.17
C PRO A 385 -32.87 8.66 21.57
N GLY A 386 -32.04 7.73 21.07
CA GLY A 386 -32.52 6.45 20.54
C GLY A 386 -32.92 6.47 19.06
N ILE A 387 -32.79 7.61 18.38
CA ILE A 387 -32.99 7.76 16.94
C ILE A 387 -31.66 8.07 16.27
N VAL A 388 -31.39 7.42 15.15
CA VAL A 388 -30.27 7.73 14.26
C VAL A 388 -30.84 7.99 12.87
N LYS A 389 -30.46 9.10 12.25
CA LYS A 389 -30.89 9.45 10.90
C LYS A 389 -29.79 9.09 9.90
N ALA A 390 -30.14 8.31 8.88
CA ALA A 390 -29.24 7.87 7.82
C ALA A 390 -29.73 8.40 6.46
N ILE A 391 -28.95 9.27 5.85
CA ILE A 391 -29.23 9.87 4.54
C ILE A 391 -28.29 9.22 3.52
N VAL A 392 -28.84 8.55 2.52
CA VAL A 392 -28.05 7.72 1.59
C VAL A 392 -28.36 8.05 0.14
N SER A 393 -27.33 8.31 -0.64
CA SER A 393 -27.41 8.50 -2.09
C SER A 393 -26.94 7.24 -2.83
N GLY A 394 -27.74 6.76 -3.80
CA GLY A 394 -27.44 5.56 -4.59
C GLY A 394 -27.71 4.24 -3.86
N GLY A 395 -27.48 3.11 -4.55
CA GLY A 395 -27.67 1.77 -4.02
C GLY A 395 -29.12 1.30 -3.96
N ASP A 396 -29.31 -0.01 -3.83
CA ASP A 396 -30.63 -0.64 -3.72
C ASP A 396 -31.24 -0.41 -2.32
N GLU A 397 -32.51 0.00 -2.27
CA GLU A 397 -33.16 0.37 -1.02
C GLU A 397 -33.36 -0.83 -0.07
N GLU A 398 -33.73 -1.99 -0.61
CA GLU A 398 -33.96 -3.19 0.20
C GLU A 398 -32.65 -3.71 0.80
N GLU A 399 -31.58 -3.71 0.01
CA GLU A 399 -30.24 -4.08 0.49
C GLU A 399 -29.77 -3.13 1.60
N ILE A 400 -29.95 -1.82 1.43
CA ILE A 400 -29.58 -0.82 2.45
C ILE A 400 -30.39 -1.03 3.74
N ARG A 401 -31.71 -1.21 3.65
CA ARG A 401 -32.57 -1.42 4.83
C ARG A 401 -32.15 -2.67 5.60
N LYS A 402 -31.83 -3.76 4.89
CA LYS A 402 -31.33 -4.99 5.49
C LYS A 402 -30.01 -4.77 6.23
N VAL A 403 -29.05 -4.08 5.60
CA VAL A 403 -27.75 -3.79 6.21
C VAL A 403 -27.89 -2.90 7.45
N ILE A 404 -28.78 -1.91 7.41
CA ILE A 404 -29.10 -1.06 8.56
C ILE A 404 -29.62 -1.92 9.73
N GLU A 405 -30.56 -2.82 9.46
CA GLU A 405 -31.16 -3.69 10.47
C GLU A 405 -30.14 -4.65 11.08
N GLU A 406 -29.25 -5.23 10.27
CA GLU A 406 -28.21 -6.16 10.75
C GLU A 406 -27.09 -5.48 11.56
N THR A 407 -26.94 -4.16 11.40
CA THR A 407 -25.85 -3.36 11.98
C THR A 407 -26.28 -2.52 13.18
N ARG A 408 -27.55 -2.08 13.23
CA ARG A 408 -28.05 -1.22 14.32
C ARG A 408 -28.04 -1.93 15.68
N ALA A 409 -27.97 -1.15 16.75
CA ALA A 409 -28.11 -1.66 18.10
C ALA A 409 -29.58 -2.01 18.42
N ALA A 410 -29.80 -2.98 19.29
CA ALA A 410 -31.12 -3.21 19.87
C ALA A 410 -31.61 -1.95 20.60
N GLY A 411 -32.88 -1.58 20.40
CA GLY A 411 -33.48 -0.38 21.00
C GLY A 411 -33.21 0.95 20.28
N ILE A 412 -32.34 0.97 19.25
CA ILE A 412 -32.12 2.15 18.40
C ILE A 412 -32.97 2.05 17.13
N LYS A 413 -33.72 3.12 16.82
CA LYS A 413 -34.47 3.26 15.57
C LYS A 413 -33.61 4.02 14.56
N VAL A 414 -33.35 3.41 13.41
CA VAL A 414 -32.64 4.09 12.31
C VAL A 414 -33.67 4.58 11.30
N GLU A 415 -33.73 5.89 11.09
CA GLU A 415 -34.57 6.53 10.10
C GLU A 415 -33.77 6.73 8.82
N TYR A 416 -34.18 6.03 7.77
CA TYR A 416 -33.53 6.04 6.47
C TYR A 416 -34.29 6.95 5.50
N GLU A 417 -33.57 7.88 4.86
CA GLU A 417 -34.11 8.75 3.81
C GLU A 417 -33.11 8.98 2.66
N ARG A 418 -33.64 9.45 1.52
CA ARG A 418 -32.85 9.91 0.38
C ARG A 418 -32.56 11.42 0.53
N PRO A 419 -31.40 11.91 0.09
CA PRO A 419 -31.11 13.33 0.13
C PRO A 419 -32.06 14.12 -0.78
N LYS A 420 -32.35 15.36 -0.40
CA LYS A 420 -33.09 16.30 -1.25
C LYS A 420 -32.14 16.83 -2.33
N ILE A 421 -32.46 16.58 -3.59
CA ILE A 421 -31.63 17.04 -4.70
C ILE A 421 -31.84 18.53 -4.90
N ILE A 422 -30.74 19.29 -4.88
CA ILE A 422 -30.70 20.71 -5.20
C ILE A 422 -30.01 20.86 -6.56
N ASP A 423 -30.80 21.24 -7.55
CA ASP A 423 -30.33 21.55 -8.89
C ASP A 423 -29.55 22.87 -8.90
N ILE A 424 -28.37 22.84 -9.51
CA ILE A 424 -27.58 24.05 -9.80
C ILE A 424 -27.36 24.26 -11.29
N ASP A 425 -27.44 25.53 -11.69
CA ASP A 425 -27.14 26.03 -13.02
C ASP A 425 -25.81 26.78 -12.98
N ILE A 426 -24.84 26.33 -13.76
CA ILE A 426 -23.50 26.93 -13.84
C ILE A 426 -23.34 27.59 -15.20
N SER A 427 -22.98 28.88 -15.22
CA SER A 427 -22.58 29.58 -16.44
C SER A 427 -21.12 30.00 -16.35
N ILE A 428 -20.32 29.68 -17.37
CA ILE A 428 -18.88 29.97 -17.44
C ILE A 428 -18.57 30.65 -18.78
N THR A 429 -17.88 31.78 -18.75
CA THR A 429 -17.34 32.45 -19.93
C THR A 429 -15.81 32.33 -19.94
N ALA A 430 -15.28 31.41 -20.74
CA ALA A 430 -13.85 31.12 -20.85
C ALA A 430 -13.19 31.93 -21.98
N VAL A 431 -12.00 32.46 -21.71
CA VAL A 431 -11.12 33.12 -22.67
C VAL A 431 -10.06 32.13 -23.12
N LEU A 432 -9.96 31.86 -24.41
CA LEU A 432 -9.11 30.83 -25.00
C LEU A 432 -7.83 31.42 -25.60
N ASN A 433 -6.76 30.62 -25.59
CA ASN A 433 -5.53 30.94 -26.31
C ASN A 433 -5.74 30.91 -27.84
N LYS A 434 -4.99 31.73 -28.59
CA LYS A 434 -5.05 31.75 -30.06
C LYS A 434 -4.64 30.38 -30.62
N GLY A 435 -5.47 29.80 -31.48
CA GLY A 435 -5.25 28.47 -32.09
C GLY A 435 -5.91 27.29 -31.35
N ALA A 436 -6.60 27.54 -30.24
CA ALA A 436 -7.35 26.53 -29.52
C ALA A 436 -8.69 26.17 -30.21
N GLU A 437 -9.12 24.91 -30.11
CA GLU A 437 -10.40 24.44 -30.65
C GLU A 437 -11.54 24.60 -29.62
N PRO A 438 -12.53 25.49 -29.84
CA PRO A 438 -13.52 25.85 -28.82
C PRO A 438 -14.40 24.69 -28.36
N LEU A 439 -14.90 23.85 -29.28
CA LEU A 439 -15.83 22.76 -28.96
C LEU A 439 -15.19 21.70 -28.06
N SER A 440 -13.92 21.36 -28.33
CA SER A 440 -13.16 20.41 -27.52
C SER A 440 -12.92 20.93 -26.11
N ILE A 441 -12.65 22.24 -25.97
CA ILE A 441 -12.44 22.87 -24.66
C ILE A 441 -13.75 23.01 -23.88
N GLU A 442 -14.85 23.41 -24.53
CA GLU A 442 -16.17 23.48 -23.91
C GLU A 442 -16.57 22.13 -23.31
N LYS A 443 -16.45 21.06 -24.09
CA LYS A 443 -16.75 19.70 -23.61
C LYS A 443 -15.84 19.28 -22.45
N ASN A 444 -14.55 19.63 -22.49
CA ASN A 444 -13.61 19.31 -21.43
C ASN A 444 -13.92 20.07 -20.12
N ILE A 445 -14.28 21.35 -20.21
CA ILE A 445 -14.71 22.14 -19.05
C ILE A 445 -16.01 21.56 -18.50
N GLU A 446 -17.00 21.26 -19.36
CA GLU A 446 -18.28 20.68 -18.95
C GLU A 446 -18.08 19.37 -18.19
N LEU A 447 -17.28 18.45 -18.74
CA LEU A 447 -16.98 17.17 -18.12
C LEU A 447 -16.29 17.36 -16.76
N LYS A 448 -15.22 18.16 -16.69
CA LYS A 448 -14.49 18.37 -15.42
C LYS A 448 -15.37 19.02 -14.34
N VAL A 449 -16.20 19.99 -14.71
CA VAL A 449 -17.12 20.65 -13.77
C VAL A 449 -18.20 19.67 -13.31
N LYS A 450 -18.78 18.90 -14.24
CA LYS A 450 -19.77 17.87 -13.92
C LYS A 450 -19.20 16.77 -13.02
N ASP A 451 -17.97 16.33 -13.28
CA ASP A 451 -17.26 15.34 -12.46
C ASP A 451 -16.98 15.89 -11.06
N HIS A 452 -16.59 17.16 -10.94
CA HIS A 452 -16.37 17.79 -9.64
C HIS A 452 -17.66 17.88 -8.82
N ILE A 453 -18.75 18.39 -9.38
CA ILE A 453 -20.04 18.46 -8.67
C ILE A 453 -20.52 17.06 -8.32
N SER A 454 -20.31 16.09 -9.22
CA SER A 454 -20.59 14.69 -8.98
C SER A 454 -19.74 14.08 -7.85
N SER A 455 -18.57 14.62 -7.55
CA SER A 455 -17.74 14.12 -6.45
C SER A 455 -18.16 14.65 -5.07
N LEU A 456 -19.07 15.63 -5.00
CA LEU A 456 -19.50 16.22 -3.74
C LEU A 456 -20.38 15.26 -2.93
N ASN A 457 -20.11 15.19 -1.63
CA ASN A 457 -20.91 14.41 -0.69
C ASN A 457 -22.16 15.15 -0.22
N ILE A 458 -23.08 14.43 0.43
CA ILE A 458 -24.30 14.99 1.01
C ILE A 458 -23.94 16.06 2.06
N GLY A 459 -24.49 17.26 1.90
CA GLY A 459 -24.24 18.42 2.76
C GLY A 459 -22.93 19.16 2.51
N GLU A 460 -22.19 18.86 1.43
CA GLU A 460 -21.02 19.65 1.04
C GLU A 460 -21.43 20.92 0.27
N GLU A 461 -20.78 22.04 0.59
CA GLU A 461 -21.02 23.33 -0.05
C GLU A 461 -20.38 23.41 -1.44
N VAL A 462 -21.04 24.10 -2.37
CA VAL A 462 -20.48 24.40 -3.69
C VAL A 462 -19.63 25.66 -3.59
N VAL A 463 -18.32 25.49 -3.69
CA VAL A 463 -17.36 26.59 -3.56
C VAL A 463 -17.08 27.22 -4.93
N TYR A 464 -17.41 28.50 -5.07
CA TYR A 464 -17.27 29.26 -6.31
C TYR A 464 -15.82 29.24 -6.86
N SER A 465 -14.85 29.51 -6.00
CA SER A 465 -13.43 29.57 -6.39
C SER A 465 -12.88 28.23 -6.87
N LYS A 466 -13.43 27.10 -6.40
CA LYS A 466 -13.02 25.76 -6.89
C LYS A 466 -13.49 25.54 -8.33
N ILE A 467 -14.72 25.92 -8.67
CA ILE A 467 -15.24 25.81 -10.04
C ILE A 467 -14.42 26.69 -10.99
N MET A 468 -14.07 27.91 -10.57
CA MET A 468 -13.18 28.78 -11.32
C MET A 468 -11.81 28.13 -11.59
N ASN A 469 -11.20 27.55 -10.55
CA ASN A 469 -9.92 26.87 -10.68
C ASN A 469 -10.00 25.68 -11.66
N ILE A 470 -11.07 24.88 -11.58
CA ILE A 470 -11.27 23.74 -12.48
C ILE A 470 -11.35 24.19 -13.94
N ALA A 471 -12.10 25.25 -14.23
CA ALA A 471 -12.20 25.81 -15.57
C ALA A 471 -10.83 26.32 -16.07
N LEU A 472 -10.07 27.03 -15.23
CA LEU A 472 -8.72 27.51 -15.54
C LEU A 472 -7.70 26.37 -15.73
N SER A 473 -7.91 25.22 -15.10
CA SER A 473 -7.03 24.05 -15.23
C SER A 473 -7.13 23.32 -16.58
N VAL A 474 -8.07 23.72 -17.45
CA VAL A 474 -8.23 23.12 -18.77
C VAL A 474 -7.21 23.72 -19.74
N GLU A 475 -6.42 22.85 -20.37
CA GLU A 475 -5.42 23.26 -21.35
C GLU A 475 -6.09 24.00 -22.52
N GLY A 476 -5.54 25.16 -22.87
CA GLY A 476 -6.11 26.04 -23.89
C GLY A 476 -6.98 27.18 -23.33
N VAL A 477 -7.37 27.14 -22.05
CA VAL A 477 -7.99 28.27 -21.35
C VAL A 477 -6.90 29.24 -20.87
N TYR A 478 -7.03 30.50 -21.23
CA TYR A 478 -6.17 31.60 -20.77
C TYR A 478 -6.72 32.24 -19.49
N ASP A 479 -8.02 32.50 -19.45
CA ASP A 479 -8.70 33.17 -18.34
C ASP A 479 -10.20 32.81 -18.30
N THR A 480 -10.89 33.13 -17.20
CA THR A 480 -12.35 33.02 -17.07
C THR A 480 -12.93 34.40 -16.75
N SER A 481 -13.62 34.99 -17.72
CA SER A 481 -14.13 36.37 -17.63
C SER A 481 -15.40 36.52 -16.79
N ASP A 482 -16.24 35.50 -16.75
CA ASP A 482 -17.47 35.50 -15.94
C ASP A 482 -17.86 34.08 -15.55
N ILE A 483 -18.16 33.86 -14.28
CA ILE A 483 -18.69 32.59 -13.77
C ILE A 483 -19.86 32.93 -12.85
N THR A 484 -20.97 32.22 -13.00
CA THR A 484 -22.11 32.35 -12.09
C THR A 484 -22.68 30.98 -11.74
N ILE A 485 -23.08 30.81 -10.48
CA ILE A 485 -23.79 29.63 -9.98
C ILE A 485 -25.17 30.10 -9.57
N ASN A 486 -26.23 29.57 -10.19
CA ASN A 486 -27.61 30.05 -10.05
C ASN A 486 -27.76 31.57 -10.26
N GLY A 487 -26.92 32.15 -11.13
CA GLY A 487 -26.87 33.60 -11.41
C GLY A 487 -26.10 34.45 -10.39
N GLY A 488 -25.58 33.87 -9.30
CA GLY A 488 -24.76 34.55 -8.30
C GLY A 488 -23.25 34.25 -8.42
N ARG A 489 -22.41 35.05 -7.75
CA ARG A 489 -20.94 34.88 -7.67
C ARG A 489 -20.46 34.49 -6.27
N GLU A 490 -21.28 33.73 -5.57
CA GLU A 490 -21.04 33.33 -4.18
C GLU A 490 -21.09 31.81 -4.03
N ASN A 491 -20.58 31.31 -2.90
CA ASN A 491 -20.68 29.90 -2.56
C ASN A 491 -22.14 29.54 -2.28
N ILE A 492 -22.58 28.38 -2.77
CA ILE A 492 -23.90 27.86 -2.42
C ILE A 492 -23.77 27.00 -1.17
N LYS A 493 -24.36 27.47 -0.08
CA LYS A 493 -24.48 26.69 1.16
C LYS A 493 -25.55 25.63 0.98
N ILE A 494 -25.21 24.39 1.31
CA ILE A 494 -26.08 23.22 1.18
C ILE A 494 -26.40 22.72 2.57
N LYS A 495 -27.68 22.38 2.83
CA LYS A 495 -28.05 21.83 4.13
C LYS A 495 -27.50 20.41 4.30
N PRO A 496 -27.34 19.92 5.54
CA PRO A 496 -26.83 18.57 5.81
C PRO A 496 -27.60 17.42 5.14
N GLU A 497 -28.86 17.65 4.74
CA GLU A 497 -29.77 16.69 4.12
C GLU A 497 -29.95 16.87 2.60
N GLU A 498 -29.23 17.83 2.03
CA GLU A 498 -29.31 18.19 0.61
C GLU A 498 -28.08 17.65 -0.14
N MET A 499 -28.28 17.30 -1.40
CA MET A 499 -27.22 16.87 -2.32
C MET A 499 -27.34 17.66 -3.62
N VAL A 500 -26.20 18.10 -4.14
CA VAL A 500 -26.15 18.95 -5.33
C VAL A 500 -26.13 18.09 -6.58
N GLU A 501 -26.98 18.43 -7.55
CA GLU A 501 -26.88 17.92 -8.91
C GLU A 501 -26.83 19.06 -9.92
N VAL A 502 -26.17 18.79 -11.03
CA VAL A 502 -26.05 19.76 -12.12
C VAL A 502 -27.28 19.65 -12.99
N ARG A 503 -28.03 20.75 -13.11
CA ARG A 503 -29.15 20.85 -14.04
C ARG A 503 -28.70 21.28 -15.42
N ALA A 504 -27.93 22.37 -15.50
CA ALA A 504 -27.36 22.85 -16.75
C ALA A 504 -25.98 23.48 -16.54
N ILE A 505 -25.07 23.21 -17.48
CA ILE A 505 -23.80 23.93 -17.59
C ILE A 505 -23.82 24.67 -18.93
N LYS A 506 -23.74 26.00 -18.87
CA LYS A 506 -23.64 26.85 -20.06
C LYS A 506 -22.21 27.38 -20.16
N ILE A 507 -21.54 27.06 -21.26
CA ILE A 507 -20.17 27.52 -21.50
C ILE A 507 -20.18 28.45 -22.71
N LEU A 508 -19.57 29.61 -22.55
CA LEU A 508 -19.35 30.58 -23.62
C LEU A 508 -17.84 30.76 -23.79
N THR A 509 -17.37 30.74 -25.02
CA THR A 509 -15.94 30.91 -25.32
C THR A 509 -15.68 32.20 -26.09
N LYS A 510 -14.56 32.86 -25.76
CA LYS A 510 -14.02 34.02 -26.49
C LYS A 510 -12.53 33.82 -26.69
N PHE A 511 -11.97 34.30 -27.79
CA PHE A 511 -10.50 34.27 -27.96
C PHE A 511 -9.86 35.46 -27.26
N LYS A 512 -8.63 35.27 -26.79
CA LYS A 512 -7.78 36.36 -26.32
C LYS A 512 -7.49 37.31 -27.49
N ASP A 513 -7.82 38.59 -27.30
CA ASP A 513 -7.54 39.65 -28.28
C ASP A 513 -6.05 39.74 -28.67
#